data_AF-A0A2S2QNV1-F1
#
_entry.id   AF-A0A2S2QNV1-F1
#
_cell.length_a   1.000
_cell.length_b   1.000
_cell.length_c   1.000
_cell.angle_alpha   90.00
_cell.angle_beta   90.00
_cell.angle_gamma   90.00
#
_symmetry.space_group_name_H-M   'P 1'
#
loop_
_entity.id
_entity.type
_entity.pdbx_description
1 polymer ?
#
loop_
_entity_poly.entity_id
_entity_poly.type
_entity_poly.pdbx_seq_one_letter_code
_entity_poly.pdbx_strand_id
1 'polypeptide(L)'
;MPPSMHILMHGSIVIQYALLPIGQLSKKRKEESRNKDYSNFRENNTRKMSRISTNTELMHALLISSDPVIFSERKILKSPTTELTTEVKNILIINYEETEEDSQISIENSESDSE
;
A
#
# COMPACT_ATOMS: atom_id res chain seq x y z
N MET A 1 31.44 3.37 -7.72
CA MET A 1 30.21 2.59 -7.45
C MET A 1 29.00 3.41 -7.85
N PRO A 2 27.96 2.81 -8.45
CA PRO A 2 26.72 3.52 -8.73
C PRO A 2 26.06 3.98 -7.41
N PRO A 3 25.33 5.11 -7.41
CA PRO A 3 24.71 5.67 -6.19
C PRO A 3 23.80 4.70 -5.45
N SER A 4 23.14 3.78 -6.18
CA SER A 4 22.30 2.72 -5.62
C SER A 4 23.07 1.72 -4.76
N MET A 5 24.33 1.44 -5.09
CA MET A 5 25.16 0.48 -4.37
C MET A 5 25.81 1.10 -3.12
N HIS A 6 25.94 2.43 -3.11
CA HIS A 6 26.41 3.20 -1.96
C HIS A 6 25.47 3.07 -0.73
N ILE A 7 24.26 2.55 -0.92
CA ILE A 7 23.35 2.21 0.19
C ILE A 7 23.96 1.17 1.14
N LEU A 8 24.89 0.34 0.70
CA LEU A 8 25.59 -0.61 1.58
C LEU A 8 26.50 0.10 2.58
N MET A 9 26.99 1.29 2.25
CA MET A 9 27.91 2.07 3.10
C MET A 9 27.17 3.04 4.03
N HIS A 10 26.03 3.58 3.58
CA HIS A 10 25.28 4.60 4.33
C HIS A 10 23.89 4.15 4.78
N GLY A 11 23.46 2.93 4.42
CA GLY A 11 22.11 2.43 4.70
C GLY A 11 21.81 2.34 6.19
N SER A 12 22.78 1.91 7.01
CA SER A 12 22.62 1.85 8.47
C SER A 12 22.40 3.24 9.08
N ILE A 13 23.12 4.25 8.60
CA ILE A 13 22.97 5.65 9.02
C ILE A 13 21.58 6.15 8.64
N VAL A 14 21.14 5.89 7.41
CA VAL A 14 19.80 6.27 6.95
C VAL A 14 18.70 5.60 7.77
N ILE A 15 18.85 4.33 8.13
CA ILE A 15 17.90 3.60 8.99
C ILE A 15 17.82 4.23 10.38
N GLN A 16 18.95 4.61 10.98
CA GLN A 16 18.99 5.18 12.33
C GLN A 16 18.32 6.57 12.43
N TYR A 17 18.45 7.40 11.39
CA TYR A 17 17.87 8.74 11.37
C TYR A 17 16.49 8.83 10.70
N ALA A 18 15.96 7.72 10.17
CA ALA A 18 14.64 7.70 9.54
C ALA A 18 13.53 7.74 10.60
N LEU A 19 12.61 8.70 10.47
CA LEU A 19 11.43 8.81 11.34
C LEU A 19 10.42 7.67 11.14
N LEU A 20 10.34 7.14 9.92
CA LEU A 20 9.41 6.07 9.54
C LEU A 20 10.16 4.92 8.87
N PRO A 21 9.61 3.68 8.92
CA PRO A 21 10.13 2.56 8.16
C PRO A 21 10.33 2.92 6.69
N ILE A 22 11.50 2.60 6.14
CA ILE A 22 11.91 2.98 4.78
C ILE A 22 10.90 2.48 3.73
N GLY A 23 10.25 1.34 3.97
CA GLY A 23 9.19 0.82 3.11
C GLY A 23 7.98 1.75 2.96
N GLN A 24 7.58 2.44 4.04
CA GLN A 24 6.48 3.40 4.04
C GLN A 24 6.87 4.74 3.38
N LEU A 25 8.14 5.13 3.51
CA LEU A 25 8.70 6.32 2.86
C LEU A 25 9.00 6.11 1.36
N SER A 26 8.89 4.87 0.86
CA SER A 26 9.23 4.54 -0.52
C SER A 26 8.29 5.25 -1.50
N LYS A 27 8.79 6.35 -2.07
CA LYS A 27 8.13 7.15 -3.11
C LYS A 27 7.62 6.29 -4.28
N LYS A 28 8.42 5.29 -4.68
CA LYS A 28 8.14 4.44 -5.83
C LYS A 28 6.79 3.72 -5.71
N ARG A 29 6.50 3.06 -4.58
CA ARG A 29 5.25 2.32 -4.42
C ARG A 29 4.02 3.24 -4.43
N LYS A 30 4.10 4.37 -3.72
CA LYS A 30 2.97 5.32 -3.61
C LYS A 30 2.68 6.01 -4.93
N GLU A 31 3.71 6.47 -5.65
CA GLU A 31 3.53 7.21 -6.89
C GLU A 31 3.16 6.30 -8.07
N GLU A 32 3.76 5.11 -8.19
CA GLU A 32 3.49 4.18 -9.28
C GLU A 32 2.07 3.61 -9.21
N SER A 33 1.58 3.26 -8.00
CA SER A 33 0.18 2.86 -7.81
C SER A 33 -0.78 3.99 -8.19
N ARG A 34 -0.51 5.21 -7.75
CA ARG A 34 -1.36 6.37 -8.06
C ARG A 34 -1.36 6.72 -9.55
N ASN A 35 -0.24 6.54 -10.24
CA ASN A 35 -0.17 6.76 -11.69
C ASN A 35 -0.97 5.72 -12.48
N LYS A 36 -1.02 4.47 -11.99
CA LYS A 36 -1.91 3.44 -12.53
C LYS A 36 -3.39 3.83 -12.34
N ASP A 37 -3.75 4.26 -11.14
CA ASP A 37 -5.10 4.73 -10.83
C ASP A 37 -5.49 5.95 -11.67
N TYR A 38 -4.56 6.88 -11.88
CA TYR A 38 -4.74 8.06 -12.72
C TYR A 38 -5.15 7.67 -14.15
N SER A 39 -4.43 6.73 -14.75
CA SER A 39 -4.74 6.23 -16.09
C SER A 39 -6.13 5.59 -16.14
N ASN A 40 -6.46 4.75 -15.16
CA ASN A 40 -7.76 4.08 -15.05
C ASN A 40 -8.92 5.08 -14.89
N PHE A 41 -8.77 6.07 -14.01
CA PHE A 41 -9.81 7.08 -13.76
C PHE A 41 -10.02 7.98 -14.98
N ARG A 42 -8.96 8.29 -15.72
CA ARG A 42 -9.06 9.06 -16.95
C ARG A 42 -9.84 8.32 -18.03
N GLU A 43 -9.71 7.00 -18.10
CA GLU A 43 -10.42 6.20 -19.11
C GLU A 43 -11.88 5.97 -18.76
N ASN A 44 -12.18 5.64 -17.50
CA ASN A 44 -13.48 5.10 -17.09
C ASN A 44 -14.36 6.08 -16.31
N ASN A 45 -13.77 7.05 -15.60
CA ASN A 45 -14.51 7.91 -14.66
C ASN A 45 -14.66 9.37 -15.11
N THR A 46 -14.23 9.72 -16.33
CA THR A 46 -14.33 11.09 -16.85
C THR A 46 -15.16 11.19 -18.13
N ARG A 47 -15.97 12.23 -18.23
CA ARG A 47 -16.70 12.61 -19.45
C ARG A 47 -15.78 13.40 -20.37
N LYS A 48 -15.53 12.85 -21.55
CA LYS A 48 -14.60 13.39 -22.56
C LYS A 48 -15.22 14.54 -23.38
N MET A 49 -15.82 15.53 -22.70
CA MET A 49 -16.50 16.65 -23.34
C MET A 49 -15.59 17.88 -23.50
N SER A 50 -14.81 18.22 -22.46
CA SER A 50 -13.84 19.31 -22.49
C SER A 50 -12.67 18.97 -21.56
N ARG A 51 -11.46 19.46 -21.87
CA ARG A 51 -10.26 19.26 -21.04
C ARG A 51 -10.45 19.77 -19.61
N ILE A 52 -11.19 20.86 -19.44
CA ILE A 52 -11.48 21.44 -18.12
C ILE A 52 -12.37 20.48 -17.33
N SER A 53 -13.46 20.02 -17.95
CA SER A 53 -14.40 19.08 -17.33
C SER A 53 -13.75 17.74 -17.00
N THR A 54 -12.87 17.22 -17.86
CA THR A 54 -12.16 15.96 -17.59
C THR A 54 -11.22 16.10 -16.41
N ASN A 55 -10.52 17.24 -16.30
CA ASN A 55 -9.58 17.46 -15.20
C ASN A 55 -10.30 17.65 -13.87
N THR A 56 -11.45 18.35 -13.86
CA THR A 56 -12.24 18.52 -12.64
C THR A 56 -12.80 17.19 -12.13
N GLU A 57 -13.30 16.34 -13.03
CA GLU A 57 -13.84 15.02 -12.66
C GLU A 57 -12.73 14.07 -12.21
N LEU A 58 -11.57 14.10 -12.87
CA LEU A 58 -10.41 13.33 -12.48
C LEU A 58 -9.95 13.72 -11.06
N MET A 59 -9.87 15.03 -10.77
CA MET A 59 -9.52 15.51 -9.44
C MET A 59 -10.53 15.07 -8.37
N HIS A 60 -11.83 15.13 -8.66
CA HIS A 60 -12.85 14.65 -7.72
C HIS A 60 -12.72 13.14 -7.46
N ALA A 61 -12.50 12.34 -8.50
CA ALA A 61 -12.30 10.89 -8.36
C ALA A 61 -11.06 10.54 -7.52
N LEU A 62 -9.95 11.27 -7.74
CA LEU A 62 -8.75 11.11 -6.93
C LEU A 62 -8.98 11.50 -5.47
N LEU A 63 -9.68 12.60 -5.20
CA LEU A 63 -9.99 13.05 -3.84
C LEU A 63 -10.83 12.01 -3.08
N ILE A 64 -11.89 11.49 -3.70
CA ILE A 64 -12.73 10.43 -3.11
C ILE A 64 -11.90 9.17 -2.82
N SER A 65 -10.98 8.80 -3.72
CA SER A 65 -10.11 7.65 -3.51
C SER A 65 -9.07 7.84 -2.40
N SER A 66 -8.78 9.08 -2.02
CA SER A 66 -7.80 9.43 -0.98
C SER A 66 -8.43 9.74 0.37
N ASP A 67 -9.76 9.80 0.44
CA ASP A 67 -10.49 10.09 1.67
C ASP A 67 -10.32 8.94 2.68
N PRO A 68 -9.76 9.22 3.89
CA PRO A 68 -9.51 8.19 4.89
C PRO A 68 -10.80 7.55 5.42
N VAL A 69 -11.91 8.29 5.49
CA VAL A 69 -13.19 7.78 6.01
C VAL A 69 -13.83 6.84 5.00
N ILE A 70 -13.79 7.21 3.72
CA ILE A 70 -14.30 6.33 2.65
C ILE A 70 -13.41 5.09 2.51
N PHE A 71 -12.11 5.23 2.77
CA PHE A 71 -11.16 4.13 2.70
C PHE A 71 -11.34 3.13 3.86
N SER A 72 -11.58 3.58 5.09
CA SER A 72 -11.74 2.69 6.24
C SER A 72 -12.95 1.76 6.11
N GLU A 73 -14.05 2.27 5.55
CA GLU A 73 -15.29 1.52 5.36
C GLU A 73 -15.27 0.62 4.09
N ARG A 74 -14.24 0.73 3.26
CA ARG A 74 -14.15 -0.04 2.01
C ARG A 74 -13.69 -1.47 2.30
N LYS A 75 -14.37 -2.46 1.74
CA LYS A 75 -13.90 -3.85 1.74
C LYS A 75 -12.63 -3.96 0.88
N ILE A 76 -11.49 -4.26 1.51
CA ILE A 76 -10.21 -4.47 0.84
C ILE A 76 -9.90 -5.96 0.77
N LEU A 77 -9.54 -6.46 -0.42
CA LEU A 77 -9.03 -7.81 -0.58
C LEU A 77 -7.58 -7.86 -0.09
N LYS A 78 -7.28 -8.76 0.85
CA LYS A 78 -5.91 -8.97 1.33
C LYS A 78 -5.09 -9.63 0.21
N SER A 79 -3.92 -9.06 -0.10
CA SER A 79 -2.97 -9.66 -1.05
C SER A 79 -2.23 -10.84 -0.40
N PRO A 80 -1.86 -11.87 -1.16
CA PRO A 80 -1.10 -13.00 -0.62
C PRO A 80 0.23 -12.53 -0.05
N THR A 81 0.54 -12.96 1.17
CA THR A 81 1.83 -12.74 1.82
C THR A 81 2.85 -13.73 1.30
N THR A 82 3.98 -13.25 0.79
CA THR A 82 5.13 -14.10 0.44
C THR A 82 5.97 -14.38 1.66
N GLU A 83 6.46 -15.62 1.80
CA GLU A 83 7.34 -16.00 2.90
C GLU A 83 8.70 -15.28 2.84
N LEU A 84 9.13 -14.76 3.98
CA LEU A 84 10.44 -14.13 4.15
C LEU A 84 11.52 -15.18 4.43
N THR A 85 12.73 -14.95 3.88
CA THR A 85 13.89 -15.80 4.14
C THR A 85 14.35 -15.72 5.60
N THR A 86 14.99 -16.79 6.08
CA THR A 86 15.47 -16.91 7.46
C THR A 86 16.48 -15.83 7.84
N GLU A 87 17.39 -15.46 6.93
CA GLU A 87 18.37 -14.40 7.15
C GLU A 87 17.71 -13.03 7.38
N VAL A 88 16.63 -12.74 6.67
CA VAL A 88 15.89 -11.48 6.83
C VAL A 88 15.16 -11.44 8.17
N LYS A 89 14.57 -12.57 8.59
CA LYS A 89 13.89 -12.69 9.89
C LYS A 89 14.83 -12.38 11.06
N ASN A 90 16.10 -12.78 10.97
CA ASN A 90 17.09 -12.53 12.01
C ASN A 90 17.50 -11.05 12.15
N ILE A 91 17.33 -10.25 11.10
CA ILE A 91 17.73 -8.83 11.06
C ILE A 91 16.55 -7.91 11.42
N LEU A 92 15.32 -8.40 11.30
CA LEU A 92 14.12 -7.63 11.63
C LEU A 92 13.95 -7.49 13.15
N ILE A 93 13.93 -6.24 13.63
CA ILE A 93 13.47 -5.92 14.98
C ILE A 93 11.97 -5.69 14.88
N ILE A 94 11.18 -6.68 15.28
CA ILE A 94 9.72 -6.52 15.38
C ILE A 94 9.38 -6.29 16.85
N ASN A 95 9.12 -5.04 17.22
CA ASN A 95 8.45 -4.75 18.48
C ASN A 95 6.97 -5.05 18.26
N TYR A 96 6.55 -6.28 18.57
CA TYR A 96 5.14 -6.63 18.65
C TYR A 96 4.63 -6.20 20.03
N GLU A 97 3.73 -5.22 20.06
CA GLU A 97 2.61 -5.31 21.02
C GLU A 97 1.58 -6.21 20.34
N GLU A 98 1.46 -7.45 20.82
CA GLU A 98 0.43 -8.39 20.36
C GLU A 98 -0.95 -7.81 20.68
N THR A 99 -1.68 -7.34 19.67
CA THR A 99 -3.14 -7.24 19.74
C THR A 99 -3.73 -8.51 19.15
N GLU A 100 -4.17 -9.37 20.04
CA GLU A 100 -4.84 -10.67 19.89
C GLU A 100 -6.16 -10.64 19.08
N GLU A 101 -6.17 -10.18 17.83
CA GLU A 101 -7.41 -10.17 17.01
C GLU A 101 -7.30 -10.80 15.61
N ASP A 102 -6.13 -11.25 15.16
CA ASP A 102 -5.97 -11.83 13.81
C ASP A 102 -6.36 -13.32 13.70
N SER A 103 -6.75 -13.98 14.79
CA SER A 103 -7.04 -15.43 14.81
C SER A 103 -8.51 -15.81 14.57
N GLN A 104 -9.45 -14.86 14.52
CA GLN A 104 -10.89 -15.20 14.46
C GLN A 104 -11.52 -15.16 13.06
N ILE A 105 -10.91 -14.51 12.05
CA ILE A 105 -11.52 -14.38 10.71
C ILE A 105 -11.31 -15.63 9.82
N SER A 106 -10.40 -16.54 10.18
CA SER A 106 -10.10 -17.72 9.35
C SER A 106 -11.01 -18.93 9.60
N ILE A 107 -11.79 -18.96 10.68
CA ILE A 107 -12.58 -20.14 11.06
C ILE A 107 -14.02 -20.10 10.51
N GLU A 108 -14.63 -18.93 10.28
CA GLU A 108 -16.05 -18.88 9.88
C GLU A 108 -16.33 -19.18 8.40
N ASN A 109 -15.33 -19.19 7.52
CA ASN A 109 -15.56 -19.39 6.07
C ASN A 109 -15.50 -20.85 5.60
N SER A 110 -15.45 -21.83 6.51
CA SER A 110 -15.36 -23.26 6.15
C SER A 110 -16.53 -24.15 6.58
N GLU A 111 -17.61 -23.62 7.17
CA GLU A 111 -18.71 -24.45 7.72
C GLU A 111 -20.12 -24.16 7.16
N SER A 112 -20.26 -23.57 5.98
CA SER A 112 -21.59 -23.46 5.34
C SER A 112 -21.56 -23.72 3.83
N ASP A 113 -21.35 -24.98 3.46
CA ASP A 113 -21.83 -25.54 2.18
C ASP A 113 -21.95 -27.07 2.32
N SER A 114 -22.94 -27.51 3.10
CA SER A 114 -23.50 -28.85 3.01
C SER A 114 -24.89 -28.90 3.66
N GLU A 115 -25.93 -28.59 2.87
CA GLU A 115 -27.23 -29.28 2.83
C GLU A 115 -28.10 -28.72 1.69
#